data_AF-A0A8H3YEU6-F1
#
_entry.id   AF-A0A8H3YEU6-F1
#
_cell.length_a   1.000
_cell.length_b   1.000
_cell.length_c   1.000
_cell.angle_alpha   90.00
_cell.angle_beta   90.00
_cell.angle_gamma   90.00
#
_symmetry.space_group_name_H-M   'P 1'
#
loop_
_entity.id
_entity.type
_entity.pdbx_description
1 polymer ?
#
loop_
_entity_poly.entity_id
_entity_poly.type
_entity_poly.pdbx_seq_one_letter_code
_entity_poly.pdbx_strand_id
1 'polypeptide(L)'
;MSNAETDLRKAGDVKVAVVCPILIADPQEDIKAVRRVYLSLSKQIRKPDQIIFVDDGSPVPIGPNDLALVKDHKAAPTAIVQLKYNRGPPAARNAGINFAIISLGADPGRTIVFLLDIDCVAPADWIQRGCDAVLVHRPHISNQSMPSEPLIIAGISSGINPASIYT
;
A
#
# COMPACT_ATOMS: atom_id res chain seq x y z
N MET A 1 0.07 35.59 -5.28
CA MET A 1 0.12 34.11 -5.30
C MET A 1 0.69 33.68 -3.95
N SER A 2 -0.13 33.07 -3.11
CA SER A 2 0.19 32.75 -1.72
C SER A 2 1.19 31.59 -1.63
N ASN A 3 2.09 31.64 -0.65
CA ASN A 3 3.07 30.60 -0.31
C ASN A 3 2.49 29.17 -0.19
N ALA A 4 1.19 29.01 -0.02
CA ALA A 4 0.50 27.72 0.06
C ALA A 4 0.58 26.87 -1.24
N GLU A 5 0.58 27.48 -2.43
CA GLU A 5 0.70 26.73 -3.69
C GLU A 5 2.14 26.26 -3.95
N THR A 6 3.12 26.97 -3.38
CA THR A 6 4.54 26.62 -3.47
C THR A 6 4.91 25.46 -2.53
N ASP A 7 4.24 25.34 -1.38
CA ASP A 7 4.45 24.24 -0.43
C ASP A 7 3.77 22.92 -0.85
N LEU A 8 2.63 22.98 -1.58
CA LEU A 8 2.00 21.78 -2.15
C LEU A 8 2.90 21.05 -3.17
N ARG A 9 3.83 21.77 -3.81
CA ARG A 9 4.83 21.16 -4.71
C ARG A 9 5.95 20.41 -3.97
N LYS A 10 6.14 20.64 -2.66
CA LYS A 10 7.03 19.81 -1.80
C LYS A 10 6.40 18.46 -1.42
N ALA A 11 5.14 18.20 -1.76
CA ALA A 11 4.52 16.88 -1.62
C ALA A 11 5.15 15.81 -2.54
N GLY A 12 5.99 16.21 -3.50
CA GLY A 12 6.78 15.31 -4.36
C GLY A 12 7.86 14.51 -3.64
N ASP A 13 8.19 14.85 -2.38
CA ASP A 13 9.21 14.15 -1.58
C ASP A 13 8.66 13.00 -0.73
N VAL A 14 7.34 12.81 -0.65
CA VAL A 14 6.74 11.75 0.17
C VAL A 14 6.58 10.48 -0.62
N LYS A 15 7.26 9.43 -0.16
CA LYS A 15 7.18 8.08 -0.70
C LYS A 15 5.97 7.34 -0.16
N VAL A 16 5.30 6.59 -1.03
CA VAL A 16 4.08 5.86 -0.71
C VAL A 16 4.27 4.37 -0.98
N ALA A 17 4.10 3.56 0.05
CA ALA A 17 4.01 2.11 -0.07
C ALA A 17 2.59 1.62 0.24
N VAL A 18 2.17 0.55 -0.42
CA VAL A 18 0.98 -0.22 -0.03
C VAL A 18 1.44 -1.62 0.38
N VAL A 19 1.12 -2.02 1.59
CA VAL A 19 1.43 -3.34 2.14
C VAL A 19 0.15 -4.17 2.21
N CYS A 20 0.20 -5.32 1.56
CA CYS A 20 -0.89 -6.28 1.47
C CYS A 20 -0.45 -7.62 2.08
N PRO A 21 -0.81 -7.90 3.35
CA PRO A 21 -0.62 -9.23 3.94
C PRO A 21 -1.48 -10.24 3.17
N ILE A 22 -0.89 -11.38 2.81
CA ILE A 22 -1.55 -12.44 2.06
C ILE A 22 -1.33 -13.78 2.77
N LEU A 23 -2.31 -14.66 2.67
CA LEU A 23 -2.22 -16.07 3.04
C LEU A 23 -3.03 -16.85 2.01
N ILE A 24 -2.36 -17.63 1.17
CA ILE A 24 -2.98 -18.41 0.10
C ILE A 24 -3.33 -19.79 0.62
N ALA A 25 -4.58 -19.95 1.03
CA ALA A 25 -5.14 -21.24 1.44
C ALA A 25 -5.89 -21.92 0.28
N ASP A 26 -6.59 -21.14 -0.54
CA ASP A 26 -7.23 -21.58 -1.79
C ASP A 26 -6.54 -20.86 -2.98
N PRO A 27 -5.65 -21.55 -3.72
CA PRO A 27 -4.94 -20.94 -4.84
C PRO A 27 -5.85 -20.34 -5.91
N GLN A 28 -7.06 -20.87 -6.13
CA GLN A 28 -7.92 -20.36 -7.19
C GLN A 28 -8.58 -19.05 -6.78
N GLU A 29 -9.10 -18.95 -5.56
CA GLU A 29 -9.81 -17.77 -5.10
C GLU A 29 -8.87 -16.69 -4.56
N ASP A 30 -7.83 -17.07 -3.82
CA ASP A 30 -6.93 -16.10 -3.19
C ASP A 30 -6.03 -15.41 -4.23
N ILE A 31 -5.57 -16.12 -5.27
CA ILE A 31 -4.82 -15.50 -6.38
C ILE A 31 -5.74 -14.53 -7.16
N LYS A 32 -7.03 -14.85 -7.34
CA LYS A 32 -7.99 -13.91 -7.92
C LYS A 32 -8.15 -12.68 -7.04
N ALA A 33 -8.19 -12.83 -5.71
CA ALA A 33 -8.29 -11.72 -4.77
C ALA A 33 -7.06 -10.80 -4.85
N VAL A 34 -5.86 -11.39 -4.79
CA VAL A 34 -4.58 -10.67 -5.00
C VAL A 34 -4.59 -9.90 -6.32
N ARG A 35 -5.06 -10.52 -7.41
CA ARG A 35 -5.20 -9.86 -8.72
C ARG A 35 -6.17 -8.69 -8.69
N ARG A 36 -7.31 -8.82 -8.02
CA ARG A 36 -8.30 -7.72 -7.90
C ARG A 36 -7.70 -6.53 -7.15
N VAL A 37 -7.00 -6.78 -6.05
CA VAL A 37 -6.28 -5.73 -5.30
C VAL A 37 -5.25 -5.05 -6.19
N TYR A 38 -4.36 -5.82 -6.83
CA TYR A 38 -3.34 -5.26 -7.72
C TYR A 38 -3.93 -4.39 -8.82
N LEU A 39 -5.00 -4.85 -9.49
CA LEU A 39 -5.70 -4.08 -10.52
C LEU A 39 -6.39 -2.82 -9.97
N SER A 40 -6.86 -2.84 -8.72
CA SER A 40 -7.42 -1.64 -8.08
C SER A 40 -6.33 -0.62 -7.75
N LEU A 41 -5.16 -1.08 -7.32
CA LEU A 41 -3.99 -0.25 -7.03
C LEU A 41 -3.36 0.32 -8.31
N SER A 42 -3.34 -0.45 -9.40
CA SER A 42 -2.85 0.03 -10.70
C SER A 42 -3.76 1.08 -11.34
N LYS A 43 -5.01 1.22 -10.87
CA LYS A 43 -5.96 2.25 -11.31
C LYS A 43 -5.94 3.52 -10.46
N GLN A 44 -5.08 3.60 -9.44
CA GLN A 44 -5.02 4.77 -8.57
C GLN A 44 -4.59 6.03 -9.36
N ILE A 45 -5.21 7.17 -9.04
CA ILE A 45 -4.88 8.50 -9.58
C ILE A 45 -3.46 8.86 -9.13
N ARG A 46 -3.19 8.78 -7.81
CA ARG A 46 -1.83 8.80 -7.27
C ARG A 46 -1.31 7.36 -7.22
N LYS A 47 -0.28 7.06 -8.02
CA LYS A 47 0.39 5.76 -7.96
C LYS A 47 1.16 5.63 -6.63
N PRO A 48 1.15 4.45 -5.99
CA PRO A 48 2.15 4.18 -4.97
C PRO A 48 3.54 4.10 -5.60
N ASP A 49 4.58 4.43 -4.84
CA ASP A 49 5.97 4.18 -5.24
C ASP A 49 6.30 2.69 -5.16
N GLN A 50 5.59 1.92 -4.32
CA GLN A 50 5.76 0.49 -4.20
C GLN A 50 4.50 -0.23 -3.72
N ILE A 51 4.24 -1.43 -4.25
CA ILE A 51 3.25 -2.38 -3.74
C ILE A 51 4.00 -3.58 -3.17
N ILE A 52 3.67 -3.99 -1.95
CA ILE A 52 4.36 -5.07 -1.24
C ILE A 52 3.31 -6.09 -0.83
N PHE A 53 3.37 -7.27 -1.43
CA PHE A 53 2.63 -8.42 -0.94
C PHE A 53 3.47 -9.15 0.09
N VAL A 54 2.91 -9.44 1.27
CA VAL A 54 3.61 -10.16 2.34
C VAL A 54 2.96 -11.51 2.56
N ASP A 55 3.60 -12.56 2.07
CA ASP A 55 3.18 -13.95 2.25
C ASP A 55 3.46 -14.41 3.68
N ASP A 56 2.38 -14.55 4.46
CA ASP A 56 2.41 -14.99 5.86
C ASP A 56 2.47 -16.52 5.97
N GLY A 57 3.40 -17.14 5.24
CA GLY A 57 3.64 -18.58 5.28
C GLY A 57 2.52 -19.41 4.67
N SER A 58 2.08 -19.05 3.46
CA SER A 58 1.08 -19.77 2.69
C SER A 58 1.46 -21.25 2.49
N PRO A 59 0.51 -22.20 2.63
CA PRO A 59 0.75 -23.61 2.30
C PRO A 59 1.08 -23.83 0.82
N VAL A 60 0.61 -22.93 -0.05
CA VAL A 60 0.94 -22.92 -1.47
C VAL A 60 1.81 -21.70 -1.75
N PRO A 61 3.08 -21.89 -2.16
CA PRO A 61 3.98 -20.77 -2.40
C PRO A 61 3.51 -19.95 -3.59
N ILE A 62 3.49 -18.62 -3.43
CA ILE A 62 3.32 -17.71 -4.57
C ILE A 62 4.68 -17.54 -5.25
N GLY A 63 4.78 -18.01 -6.48
CA GLY A 63 5.94 -17.78 -7.33
C GLY A 63 5.85 -16.47 -8.11
N PRO A 64 6.98 -16.00 -8.67
CA PRO A 64 6.99 -14.86 -9.61
C PRO A 64 6.06 -15.03 -10.81
N ASN A 65 5.75 -16.27 -11.19
CA ASN A 65 4.86 -16.61 -12.31
C ASN A 65 3.38 -16.50 -11.94
N ASP A 66 3.00 -16.78 -10.69
CA ASP A 66 1.62 -16.58 -10.20
C ASP A 66 1.27 -15.09 -10.12
N LEU A 67 2.31 -14.27 -9.94
CA LEU A 67 2.27 -12.83 -10.05
C LEU A 67 2.76 -12.32 -11.41
N ALA A 68 2.81 -13.12 -12.48
CA ALA A 68 3.15 -12.64 -13.84
C ALA A 68 2.24 -11.49 -14.34
N LEU A 69 1.18 -11.18 -13.58
CA LEU A 69 0.40 -9.94 -13.55
C LEU A 69 1.23 -8.65 -13.40
N VAL A 70 2.47 -8.70 -12.89
CA VAL A 70 3.37 -7.53 -12.70
C VAL A 70 4.08 -7.08 -13.99
N LYS A 71 3.87 -7.78 -15.12
CA LYS A 71 4.49 -7.36 -16.41
C LYS A 71 3.77 -6.19 -17.09
N ASP A 72 2.67 -5.69 -16.53
CA ASP A 72 2.07 -4.45 -17.01
C ASP A 72 2.91 -3.26 -16.51
N HIS A 73 3.78 -2.74 -17.38
CA HIS A 73 4.73 -1.66 -17.10
C HIS A 73 4.10 -0.33 -16.61
N LYS A 74 2.76 -0.25 -16.52
CA LYS A 74 2.02 0.90 -16.00
C LYS A 74 1.79 0.86 -14.47
N ALA A 75 2.11 -0.25 -13.82
CA ALA A 75 1.94 -0.40 -12.38
C ALA A 75 3.17 0.03 -11.59
N ALA A 76 2.96 0.31 -10.31
CA ALA A 76 4.04 0.59 -9.36
C ALA A 76 4.97 -0.63 -9.22
N PRO A 77 6.27 -0.41 -8.93
CA PRO A 77 7.19 -1.47 -8.51
C PRO A 77 6.54 -2.38 -7.48
N THR A 78 6.60 -3.70 -7.70
CA THR A 78 5.96 -4.69 -6.82
C THR A 78 6.99 -5.62 -6.24
N ALA A 79 6.86 -5.91 -4.94
CA ALA A 79 7.69 -6.85 -4.21
C ALA A 79 6.83 -7.92 -3.51
N ILE A 80 7.44 -9.08 -3.28
CA ILE A 80 6.87 -10.14 -2.46
C ILE A 80 7.84 -10.38 -1.31
N VAL A 81 7.36 -10.25 -0.08
CA VAL A 81 8.10 -10.61 1.13
C VAL A 81 7.54 -11.93 1.62
N GLN A 82 8.37 -12.97 1.71
CA GLN A 82 7.95 -14.29 2.16
C GLN A 82 8.38 -14.52 3.61
N LEU A 83 7.40 -14.74 4.49
CA LEU A 83 7.65 -15.24 5.84
C LEU A 83 7.78 -16.77 5.82
N LYS A 84 8.71 -17.29 6.62
CA LYS A 84 9.02 -18.72 6.66
C LYS A 84 7.83 -19.60 7.11
N TYR A 85 6.95 -19.04 7.94
CA TYR A 85 5.77 -19.69 8.49
C TYR A 85 4.76 -18.62 8.89
N ASN A 86 3.50 -19.00 9.06
CA ASN A 86 2.43 -18.10 9.49
C ASN A 86 2.70 -17.54 10.89
N ARG A 87 2.77 -16.20 10.98
CA ARG A 87 2.99 -15.42 12.20
C ARG A 87 1.84 -14.46 12.49
N GLY A 88 0.76 -14.53 11.70
CA GLY A 88 -0.43 -13.72 11.79
C GLY A 88 -0.29 -12.36 11.08
N PRO A 89 -1.44 -11.73 10.74
CA PRO A 89 -1.48 -10.46 10.01
C PRO A 89 -0.62 -9.33 10.61
N PRO A 90 -0.51 -9.15 11.96
CA PRO A 90 0.36 -8.11 12.52
C PRO A 90 1.84 -8.31 12.16
N ALA A 91 2.34 -9.55 12.19
CA ALA A 91 3.73 -9.84 11.86
C ALA A 91 4.00 -9.60 10.37
N ALA A 92 3.08 -10.01 9.50
CA ALA A 92 3.15 -9.74 8.06
C ALA A 92 3.12 -8.23 7.74
N ARG A 93 2.22 -7.47 8.37
CA ARG A 93 2.17 -6.00 8.23
C ARG A 93 3.50 -5.36 8.63
N ASN A 94 4.07 -5.74 9.77
CA ASN A 94 5.35 -5.21 10.25
C ASN A 94 6.51 -5.57 9.32
N ALA A 95 6.54 -6.79 8.79
CA ALA A 95 7.54 -7.20 7.81
C ALA A 95 7.46 -6.36 6.53
N GLY A 96 6.24 -6.11 6.02
CA GLY A 96 6.01 -5.25 4.86
C GLY A 96 6.38 -3.79 5.11
N ILE A 97 6.02 -3.23 6.28
CA ILE A 97 6.39 -1.86 6.67
C ILE A 97 7.92 -1.71 6.71
N ASN A 98 8.63 -2.63 7.38
CA ASN A 98 10.09 -2.59 7.45
C ASN A 98 10.73 -2.68 6.06
N PHE A 99 10.21 -3.57 5.20
CA PHE A 99 10.66 -3.68 3.82
C PHE A 99 10.43 -2.38 3.02
N ALA A 100 9.27 -1.74 3.19
CA ALA A 100 8.94 -0.48 2.53
C ALA A 100 9.97 0.61 2.85
N ILE A 101 10.26 0.82 4.14
CA ILE A 101 11.22 1.83 4.61
C ILE A 101 12.60 1.60 3.99
N ILE A 102 13.09 0.36 4.06
CA ILE A 102 14.43 0.00 3.57
C ILE A 102 14.50 0.17 2.05
N SER A 103 13.53 -0.38 1.32
CA SER A 103 13.59 -0.48 -0.14
C SER A 103 13.29 0.84 -0.86
N LEU A 104 12.49 1.72 -0.26
CA LEU A 104 12.24 3.05 -0.82
C LEU A 104 13.41 4.02 -0.58
N GLY A 105 14.41 3.63 0.23
CA GLY A 105 15.57 4.47 0.55
C GLY A 105 15.18 5.82 1.14
N ALA A 106 13.96 5.92 1.66
CA ALA A 106 13.35 7.16 2.10
C ALA A 106 13.66 7.39 3.57
N ASP A 107 13.84 8.66 3.94
CA ASP A 107 13.74 9.09 5.32
C ASP A 107 12.41 8.53 5.90
N PRO A 108 12.42 7.77 7.01
CA PRO A 108 11.21 7.26 7.64
C PRO A 108 10.13 8.33 7.76
N GLY A 109 10.48 9.56 8.15
CA GLY A 109 9.52 10.65 8.29
C GLY A 109 8.84 11.09 6.97
N ARG A 110 9.35 10.65 5.81
CA ARG A 110 8.82 10.93 4.46
C ARG A 110 8.20 9.71 3.79
N THR A 111 7.91 8.66 4.55
CA THR A 111 7.24 7.46 4.03
C THR A 111 5.84 7.35 4.61
N ILE A 112 4.85 7.26 3.72
CA ILE A 112 3.48 6.88 4.06
C ILE A 112 3.29 5.42 3.67
N VAL A 113 2.94 4.57 4.64
CA VAL A 113 2.60 3.17 4.38
C VAL A 113 1.10 2.98 4.55
N PHE A 114 0.43 2.55 3.49
CA PHE A 114 -0.95 2.10 3.52
C PHE A 114 -1.01 0.60 3.75
N LEU A 115 -1.91 0.16 4.63
CA LEU A 115 -2.24 -1.25 4.80
C LEU A 115 -3.55 -1.57 4.09
N LEU A 116 -3.57 -2.64 3.29
CA LEU A 116 -4.74 -3.08 2.54
C LEU A 116 -4.85 -4.60 2.55
N ASP A 117 -6.00 -5.14 2.94
CA ASP A 117 -6.25 -6.59 2.93
C ASP A 117 -6.56 -7.09 1.50
N ILE A 118 -6.35 -8.39 1.24
CA ILE A 118 -6.42 -8.97 -0.13
C ILE A 118 -7.83 -9.07 -0.72
N ASP A 119 -8.86 -8.94 0.12
CA ASP A 119 -10.27 -8.98 -0.26
C ASP A 119 -10.85 -7.59 -0.56
N CYS A 120 -10.03 -6.53 -0.50
CA CYS A 120 -10.46 -5.17 -0.72
C CYS A 120 -10.33 -4.71 -2.19
N VAL A 121 -11.15 -3.72 -2.58
CA VAL A 121 -11.00 -3.00 -3.85
C VAL A 121 -10.96 -1.52 -3.52
N ALA A 122 -9.79 -0.90 -3.68
CA ALA A 122 -9.61 0.51 -3.38
C ALA A 122 -10.26 1.41 -4.45
N PRO A 123 -11.07 2.42 -4.07
CA PRO A 123 -11.49 3.48 -4.99
C PRO A 123 -10.30 4.16 -5.67
N ALA A 124 -10.44 4.64 -6.91
CA ALA A 124 -9.33 5.13 -7.73
C ALA A 124 -8.54 6.32 -7.13
N ASP A 125 -9.10 7.05 -6.19
CA ASP A 125 -8.50 8.22 -5.53
C ASP A 125 -8.11 7.92 -4.07
N TRP A 126 -8.17 6.66 -3.61
CA TRP A 126 -7.95 6.27 -2.23
C TRP A 126 -6.58 6.69 -1.68
N ILE A 127 -5.51 6.42 -2.44
CA ILE A 127 -4.14 6.81 -2.05
C ILE A 127 -4.01 8.34 -1.96
N GLN A 128 -4.55 9.06 -2.95
CA GLN A 128 -4.50 10.52 -2.97
C GLN A 128 -5.20 11.11 -1.74
N ARG A 129 -6.42 10.65 -1.44
CA ARG A 129 -7.19 11.09 -0.26
C ARG A 129 -6.47 10.80 1.05
N GLY A 130 -5.84 9.64 1.18
CA GLY A 130 -5.06 9.29 2.36
C GLY A 130 -3.81 10.16 2.52
N CYS A 131 -3.08 10.44 1.43
CA CYS A 131 -1.94 11.35 1.46
C CYS A 131 -2.37 12.78 1.83
N ASP A 132 -3.45 13.29 1.23
CA ASP A 132 -3.95 14.64 1.51
C ASP A 132 -4.36 14.78 2.98
N ALA A 133 -5.08 13.79 3.53
CA ALA A 133 -5.46 13.78 4.94
C ALA A 133 -4.25 13.90 5.88
N VAL A 134 -3.19 13.14 5.61
CA VAL A 134 -1.93 13.19 6.36
C VAL A 134 -1.22 14.52 6.24
N LEU A 135 -1.06 15.02 5.01
CA LEU A 135 -0.27 16.21 4.73
C LEU A 135 -0.93 17.46 5.29
N VAL A 136 -2.27 17.53 5.29
CA VAL A 136 -3.04 18.60 5.93
C VAL A 136 -2.78 18.64 7.45
N HIS A 137 -2.62 17.50 8.11
CA HIS A 137 -2.46 17.41 9.56
C HIS A 137 -0.99 17.49 10.01
N ARG A 138 -0.05 17.42 9.07
CA ARG A 138 1.40 17.52 9.36
C ARG A 138 2.10 18.42 8.34
N PRO A 139 1.80 19.74 8.33
CA PRO A 139 2.42 20.69 7.40
C PRO A 139 3.97 20.75 7.55
N HIS A 140 4.50 20.36 8.71
CA HIS A 140 5.93 20.35 9.03
C HIS A 140 6.74 19.19 8.41
N ILE A 141 6.09 18.18 7.80
CA ILE A 141 6.79 17.16 6.97
C ILE A 141 7.59 17.83 5.84
N SER A 142 7.26 19.09 5.51
CA SER A 142 7.96 19.88 4.52
C SER A 142 9.22 20.61 5.02
N ASN A 143 9.46 20.84 6.33
CA ASN A 143 10.44 21.88 6.74
C ASN A 143 11.23 21.79 8.08
N GLN A 144 11.09 20.83 9.04
CA GLN A 144 12.06 20.73 10.18
C GLN A 144 11.94 19.41 10.99
N SER A 145 13.07 19.01 11.61
CA SER A 145 13.36 17.78 12.41
C SER A 145 12.26 16.70 12.41
N MET A 146 12.48 15.68 11.58
CA MET A 146 11.51 14.65 11.27
C MET A 146 11.43 13.56 12.34
N PRO A 147 10.25 12.94 12.58
CA PRO A 147 10.15 11.75 13.40
C PRO A 147 10.98 10.61 12.80
N SER A 148 11.62 9.81 13.65
CA SER A 148 12.47 8.67 13.25
C SER A 148 11.71 7.48 12.67
N GLU A 149 10.38 7.57 12.59
CA GLU A 149 9.49 6.46 12.24
C GLU A 149 8.59 6.82 11.04
N PRO A 150 8.24 5.82 10.21
CA PRO A 150 7.31 6.01 9.11
C PRO A 150 5.92 6.37 9.60
N LEU A 151 5.18 7.13 8.77
CA LEU A 151 3.77 7.31 9.02
C LEU A 151 2.98 6.14 8.46
N ILE A 152 2.35 5.40 9.36
CA ILE A 152 1.53 4.25 9.01
C ILE A 152 0.07 4.70 8.96
N ILE A 153 -0.56 4.61 7.80
CA ILE A 153 -2.00 4.77 7.62
C ILE A 153 -2.61 3.37 7.46
N ALA A 154 -3.27 2.89 8.51
CA ALA A 154 -4.15 1.74 8.37
C ALA A 154 -5.48 2.22 7.75
N GLY A 155 -5.79 1.77 6.54
CA GLY A 155 -7.04 2.12 5.87
C GLY A 155 -8.22 1.37 6.47
N ILE A 156 -9.15 2.11 7.05
CA ILE A 156 -10.51 1.67 7.37
C ILE A 156 -11.21 1.50 6.01
N SER A 157 -11.39 0.27 5.54
CA SER A 157 -12.35 0.00 4.47
C SER A 157 -13.73 0.04 5.12
N SER A 158 -14.49 1.12 4.89
CA SER A 158 -15.94 0.97 5.01
C SER A 158 -16.33 -0.06 3.96
N GLY A 159 -16.72 -1.25 4.41
CA GLY A 159 -17.25 -2.30 3.55
C GLY A 159 -18.44 -1.73 2.77
N ILE A 160 -18.21 -1.40 1.51
CA ILE A 160 -19.31 -1.12 0.58
C ILE A 160 -19.91 -2.49 0.29
N ASN A 161 -21.01 -2.80 0.97
CA ASN A 161 -21.90 -3.86 0.58
C ASN A 161 -22.47 -3.51 -0.81
N PRO A 162 -22.17 -4.28 -1.88
CA PRO A 162 -22.71 -4.00 -3.20
C PRO A 162 -24.23 -4.24 -3.30
N ALA A 163 -24.88 -4.73 -2.24
CA ALA A 163 -26.32 -4.96 -2.21
C ALA A 163 -27.18 -3.74 -1.83
N SER A 164 -26.61 -2.56 -1.54
CA SER A 164 -27.38 -1.36 -1.16
C SER A 164 -27.51 -0.30 -2.26
N ILE A 165 -27.17 -0.62 -3.51
CA ILE A 165 -27.55 0.17 -4.69
C ILE A 165 -28.53 -0.67 -5.50
N TYR A 166 -29.74 -0.86 -4.98
CA TYR A 166 -31.01 -1.08 -5.71
C TYR A 166 -32.07 -1.47 -4.66
N THR A 167 -32.69 -0.46 -4.05
CA THR A 167 -34.14 -0.27 -3.87
C THR A 167 -34.35 1.06 -3.15
#